data_AF-A0A512C7A5-F1
#
_entry.id   AF-A0A512C7A5-F1
#
_cell.length_a   1.000
_cell.length_b   1.000
_cell.length_c   1.000
_cell.angle_alpha   90.00
_cell.angle_beta   90.00
_cell.angle_gamma   90.00
#
_symmetry.space_group_name_H-M   'P 1'
#
loop_
_entity.id
_entity.type
_entity.pdbx_description
1 polymer ?
#
loop_
_entity_poly.entity_id
_entity_poly.type
_entity_poly.pdbx_seq_one_letter_code
_entity_poly.pdbx_strand_id
1 'polypeptide(L)'
;MLYEVKEGQVLADSRDASGKGWWLSISDKNNLLFQMNDGQTLVAWSSDPGTLQTNTQHQASIIIDGGPNIIAFVTDGRFNDGGEHRQFGWGRFSPYFNSPEGSSTLLLGPSMSGELSYLRVFDRALMVLEALTSQRFGRIE
;
A
#
# COMPACT_ATOMS: atom_id res chain seq x y z
N MET A 1 -10.44 9.11 3.47
CA MET A 1 -10.55 9.37 4.92
C MET A 1 -10.98 8.11 5.66
N LEU A 2 -10.41 7.82 6.84
CA LEU A 2 -10.81 6.69 7.69
C LEU A 2 -11.61 7.18 8.91
N TYR A 3 -12.75 6.57 9.22
CA TYR A 3 -13.51 6.86 10.45
C TYR A 3 -12.94 6.12 11.66
N GLU A 4 -12.32 4.96 11.43
CA GLU A 4 -11.61 4.17 12.42
C GLU A 4 -10.29 3.66 11.81
N VAL A 5 -9.19 3.72 12.55
CA VAL A 5 -7.93 3.07 12.20
C VAL A 5 -7.85 1.79 13.02
N LYS A 6 -8.18 0.66 12.40
CA LYS A 6 -8.18 -0.67 13.04
C LYS A 6 -7.41 -1.66 12.19
N GLU A 7 -6.54 -2.44 12.83
CA GLU A 7 -5.79 -3.52 12.20
C GLU A 7 -6.72 -4.46 11.41
N GLY A 8 -6.27 -4.88 10.23
CA GLY A 8 -6.95 -5.85 9.39
C GLY A 8 -8.09 -5.28 8.55
N GLN A 9 -8.45 -3.99 8.69
CA GLN A 9 -9.33 -3.34 7.71
C GLN A 9 -8.66 -3.38 6.34
N VAL A 10 -9.40 -3.86 5.33
CA VAL A 10 -8.92 -4.00 3.95
C VAL A 10 -9.45 -2.84 3.11
N LEU A 11 -8.52 -2.11 2.51
CA LEU A 11 -8.77 -0.90 1.72
C LEU A 11 -8.87 -1.22 0.22
N ALA A 12 -8.16 -2.24 -0.24
CA ALA A 12 -8.23 -2.74 -1.61
C ALA A 12 -7.89 -4.23 -1.61
N ASP A 13 -8.61 -5.04 -2.39
CA ASP A 13 -8.44 -6.49 -2.42
C ASP A 13 -8.63 -7.05 -3.84
N SER A 14 -7.61 -7.73 -4.33
CA SER A 14 -7.64 -8.43 -5.63
C SER A 14 -7.53 -9.95 -5.45
N ARG A 15 -7.71 -10.47 -4.23
CA ARG A 15 -7.57 -11.90 -4.00
C ARG A 15 -8.63 -12.71 -4.73
N ASP A 16 -8.22 -13.81 -5.35
CA ASP A 16 -9.13 -14.83 -5.87
C ASP A 16 -9.59 -15.79 -4.77
N ALA A 17 -10.44 -16.75 -5.14
CA ALA A 17 -10.97 -17.76 -4.22
C ALA A 17 -9.89 -18.68 -3.61
N SER A 18 -8.71 -18.76 -4.21
CA SER A 18 -7.56 -19.50 -3.68
C SER A 18 -6.68 -18.66 -2.74
N GLY A 19 -6.96 -17.36 -2.62
CA GLY A 19 -6.19 -16.41 -1.83
C GLY A 19 -4.97 -15.84 -2.56
N LYS A 20 -4.82 -16.10 -3.87
CA LYS A 20 -3.79 -15.46 -4.71
C LYS A 20 -4.21 -14.05 -5.09
N GLY A 21 -3.25 -13.16 -5.25
CA GLY A 21 -3.47 -11.76 -5.57
C GLY A 21 -2.79 -10.85 -4.54
N TRP A 22 -3.15 -9.57 -4.55
CA TRP A 22 -2.65 -8.58 -3.61
C TRP A 22 -3.77 -7.86 -2.87
N TRP A 23 -3.45 -7.32 -1.70
CA TRP A 23 -4.35 -6.50 -0.92
C TRP A 23 -3.59 -5.42 -0.14
N LEU A 24 -4.32 -4.37 0.20
CA LEU A 24 -3.87 -3.27 1.04
C LEU A 24 -4.72 -3.24 2.30
N SER A 25 -4.08 -3.28 3.46
CA SER A 25 -4.75 -3.24 4.75
C SER A 25 -4.12 -2.25 5.73
N ILE A 26 -4.79 -2.02 6.85
CA ILE A 26 -4.25 -1.32 8.01
C ILE A 26 -3.52 -2.33 8.90
N SER A 27 -2.30 -2.02 9.32
CA SER A 27 -1.54 -2.86 10.26
C SER A 27 -1.79 -2.49 11.74
N ASP A 28 -1.25 -3.29 12.66
CA ASP A 28 -1.25 -3.06 14.11
C ASP A 28 -0.53 -1.76 14.53
N LYS A 29 0.28 -1.18 13.64
CA LYS A 29 1.05 0.05 13.87
C LYS A 29 0.40 1.30 13.27
N ASN A 30 -0.92 1.28 13.01
CA ASN A 30 -1.67 2.42 12.46
C ASN A 30 -1.06 2.97 11.17
N ASN A 31 -0.68 2.07 10.26
CA ASN A 31 -0.06 2.38 8.98
C ASN A 31 -0.55 1.40 7.91
N LEU A 32 -0.22 1.67 6.65
CA LEU A 32 -0.56 0.81 5.52
C LEU A 32 0.36 -0.41 5.46
N LEU A 33 -0.24 -1.57 5.22
CA LEU A 33 0.40 -2.85 4.95
C LEU A 33 -0.01 -3.34 3.56
N PHE A 34 0.95 -3.48 2.66
CA PHE A 34 0.74 -4.10 1.36
C PHE A 34 1.19 -5.56 1.41
N GLN A 35 0.39 -6.44 0.84
CA GLN A 35 0.69 -7.86 0.76
C GLN A 35 0.33 -8.40 -0.62
N MET A 36 1.10 -9.38 -1.09
CA MET A 36 0.82 -10.12 -2.32
C MET A 36 1.20 -11.59 -2.18
N ASN A 37 0.41 -12.47 -2.76
CA ASN A 37 0.51 -13.92 -2.65
C ASN A 37 0.33 -14.57 -4.02
N ASP A 38 1.30 -15.39 -4.45
CA ASP A 38 1.21 -16.16 -5.70
C ASP A 38 0.73 -17.61 -5.49
N GLY A 39 0.40 -17.97 -4.24
CA GLY A 39 -0.03 -19.30 -3.79
C GLY A 39 1.12 -20.17 -3.28
N GLN A 40 2.36 -19.71 -3.40
CA GLN A 40 3.55 -20.36 -2.83
C GLN A 40 4.32 -19.40 -1.91
N THR A 41 4.43 -18.14 -2.32
CA THR A 41 5.19 -17.08 -1.68
C THR A 41 4.26 -15.95 -1.27
N LEU A 42 4.22 -15.67 0.03
CA LEU A 42 3.63 -14.46 0.58
C LEU A 42 4.70 -13.39 0.73
N VAL A 43 4.40 -12.20 0.21
CA VAL A 43 5.20 -11.00 0.36
C VAL A 43 4.43 -9.98 1.16
N ALA A 44 5.10 -9.28 2.07
CA ALA A 44 4.51 -8.22 2.88
C ALA A 44 5.51 -7.10 3.14
N TRP A 45 5.06 -5.85 3.05
CA TRP A 45 5.80 -4.70 3.53
C TRP A 45 4.85 -3.59 3.97
N SER A 46 5.22 -2.85 5.00
CA SER A 46 4.43 -1.75 5.54
C SER A 46 5.13 -0.41 5.40
N SER A 47 4.33 0.64 5.19
CA SER A 47 4.69 2.05 5.36
C SER A 47 5.26 2.34 6.75
N ASP A 48 5.74 3.55 7.01
CA ASP A 48 6.25 3.87 8.35
C ASP A 48 5.13 3.88 9.41
N PRO A 49 5.40 3.50 10.67
CA PRO A 49 4.40 3.45 11.73
C PRO A 49 3.69 4.79 11.98
N GLY A 50 2.42 4.73 12.38
CA GLY A 50 1.66 5.90 12.83
C GLY A 50 1.30 6.91 11.74
N THR A 51 1.43 6.55 10.45
CA THR A 51 1.11 7.44 9.34
C THR A 51 -0.38 7.65 9.12
N LEU A 52 -1.25 6.80 9.67
CA LEU A 52 -2.71 6.90 9.52
C LEU A 52 -3.37 7.46 10.78
N GLN A 53 -4.34 8.34 10.57
CA GLN A 53 -5.14 8.99 11.61
C GLN A 53 -6.62 8.93 11.24
N THR A 54 -7.48 8.86 12.26
CA THR A 54 -8.93 8.93 12.06
C THR A 54 -9.34 10.32 11.59
N ASN A 55 -10.43 10.38 10.85
CA ASN A 55 -11.07 11.60 10.33
C ASN A 55 -10.11 12.54 9.57
N THR A 56 -9.07 11.96 8.96
CA THR A 56 -8.07 12.68 8.19
C THR A 56 -8.04 12.14 6.75
N GLN A 57 -7.94 13.06 5.78
CA GLN A 57 -7.77 12.73 4.37
C GLN A 57 -6.30 12.39 4.11
N HIS A 58 -5.99 11.10 4.01
CA HIS A 58 -4.66 10.61 3.65
C HIS A 58 -4.53 10.36 2.14
N GLN A 59 -3.32 10.51 1.62
CA GLN A 59 -2.94 10.06 0.28
C GLN A 59 -1.71 9.17 0.38
N ALA A 60 -1.75 8.01 -0.27
CA ALA A 60 -0.63 7.09 -0.30
C ALA A 60 -0.36 6.61 -1.71
N SER A 61 0.92 6.40 -2.00
CA SER A 61 1.42 5.77 -3.21
C SER A 61 2.27 4.59 -2.80
N ILE A 62 1.98 3.43 -3.39
CA ILE A 62 2.68 2.18 -3.13
C ILE A 62 3.45 1.85 -4.40
N ILE A 63 4.77 1.79 -4.30
CA ILE A 63 5.65 1.53 -5.44
C ILE A 63 6.11 0.08 -5.33
N ILE A 64 5.70 -0.73 -6.30
CA ILE A 64 6.12 -2.13 -6.44
C ILE A 64 7.01 -2.18 -7.69
N ASP A 65 8.31 -2.40 -7.50
CA ASP A 65 9.27 -2.46 -8.60
C ASP A 65 9.90 -3.85 -8.70
N GLY A 66 9.54 -4.57 -9.76
CA GLY A 66 10.03 -5.91 -10.08
C GLY A 66 11.42 -5.96 -10.68
N GLY A 67 12.05 -4.82 -10.99
CA GLY A 67 13.45 -4.79 -11.40
C GLY A 67 14.39 -5.18 -10.25
N PRO A 68 14.39 -4.42 -9.13
CA PRO A 68 15.17 -4.73 -7.94
C PRO A 68 14.40 -5.52 -6.86
N ASN A 69 13.16 -5.91 -7.16
CA ASN A 69 12.20 -6.57 -6.26
C ASN A 69 12.00 -5.79 -4.96
N ILE A 70 11.53 -4.54 -5.05
CA ILE A 70 11.30 -3.66 -3.88
C ILE A 70 9.84 -3.21 -3.74
N ILE A 71 9.45 -2.96 -2.49
CA ILE A 71 8.20 -2.30 -2.10
C ILE A 71 8.57 -1.03 -1.32
N ALA A 72 8.06 0.12 -1.75
CA ALA A 72 8.25 1.38 -1.06
C ALA A 72 6.95 2.19 -0.97
N PHE A 73 6.89 3.12 -0.02
CA PHE A 73 5.70 3.93 0.24
C PHE A 73 6.02 5.42 0.19
N VAL A 74 5.06 6.20 -0.31
CA VAL A 74 4.98 7.63 -0.10
C VAL A 74 3.62 7.90 0.54
N THR A 75 3.60 8.47 1.74
CA THR A 75 2.36 8.80 2.45
C THR A 75 2.36 10.29 2.76
N ASP A 76 1.29 10.99 2.38
CA ASP A 76 1.08 12.41 2.66
C ASP A 76 2.27 13.31 2.28
N GLY A 77 2.80 13.09 1.07
CA GLY A 77 3.93 13.83 0.52
C GLY A 77 5.29 13.48 1.12
N ARG A 78 5.40 12.38 1.88
CA ARG A 78 6.64 11.95 2.53
C ARG A 78 7.02 10.54 2.08
N PHE A 79 8.23 10.39 1.55
CA PHE A 79 8.79 9.06 1.30
C PHE A 79 9.05 8.37 2.64
N ASN A 80 8.64 7.11 2.74
CA ASN A 80 8.81 6.30 3.95
C ASN A 80 10.18 5.62 3.87
N ASP A 81 11.18 6.26 4.45
CA ASP A 81 12.59 5.86 4.39
C ASP A 81 13.05 5.07 5.62
N GLY A 82 12.14 4.84 6.58
CA GLY A 82 12.36 4.02 7.76
C GLY A 82 12.52 4.82 9.05
N GLY A 83 12.87 6.10 8.95
CA GLY A 83 13.08 7.00 10.08
C GLY A 83 13.85 6.34 11.24
N GLU A 84 13.31 6.49 12.46
CA GLU A 84 13.88 5.89 13.67
C GLU A 84 13.52 4.41 13.87
N HIS A 85 12.64 3.85 13.01
CA HIS A 85 12.08 2.51 13.22
C HIS A 85 12.88 1.40 12.54
N ARG A 86 13.60 1.72 11.46
CA ARG A 86 14.38 0.76 10.67
C ARG A 86 15.39 1.49 9.79
N GLN A 87 16.50 0.80 9.50
CA GLN A 87 17.57 1.32 8.66
C GLN A 87 17.11 1.63 7.22
N PHE A 88 16.12 0.90 6.71
CA PHE A 88 15.55 1.08 5.38
C PHE A 88 14.03 1.01 5.43
N GLY A 89 13.33 2.01 4.89
CA GLY A 89 11.87 2.09 4.83
C GLY A 89 11.22 1.31 3.69
N TRP A 90 12.03 0.76 2.77
CA TRP A 90 11.60 -0.11 1.69
C TRP A 90 11.96 -1.57 1.98
N GLY A 91 11.17 -2.49 1.45
CA GLY A 91 11.31 -3.93 1.64
C GLY A 91 11.67 -4.63 0.34
N ARG A 92 12.36 -5.76 0.43
CA ARG A 92 12.54 -6.66 -0.72
C ARG A 92 11.49 -7.75 -0.74
N PHE A 93 11.16 -8.20 -1.94
CA PHE A 93 10.41 -9.43 -2.13
C PHE A 93 11.24 -10.52 -2.80
N SER A 94 10.84 -11.76 -2.55
CA SER A 94 11.56 -12.95 -3.01
C SER A 94 11.70 -12.93 -4.53
N PRO A 95 12.87 -13.28 -5.09
CA PRO A 95 13.01 -13.49 -6.53
C PRO A 95 12.20 -14.70 -7.03
N TYR A 96 11.68 -15.54 -6.12
CA TYR A 96 10.80 -16.67 -6.44
C TYR A 96 9.30 -16.29 -6.43
N PHE A 97 8.96 -15.04 -6.10
CA PHE A 97 7.59 -14.56 -6.26
C PHE A 97 7.28 -14.44 -7.75
N ASN A 98 6.27 -15.17 -8.22
CA ASN A 98 6.01 -15.31 -9.64
C ASN A 98 5.10 -14.22 -10.20
N SER A 99 3.98 -13.96 -9.53
CA SER A 99 2.96 -13.03 -10.03
C SER A 99 2.04 -12.54 -8.92
N PRO A 100 1.68 -11.24 -8.91
CA PRO A 100 0.64 -10.70 -8.04
C PRO A 100 -0.77 -10.87 -8.60
N GLU A 101 -0.93 -11.58 -9.73
CA GLU A 101 -2.25 -11.85 -10.32
C GLU A 101 -3.13 -12.69 -9.40
N GLY A 102 -4.38 -12.25 -9.25
CA GLY A 102 -5.43 -12.94 -8.52
C GLY A 102 -6.75 -12.82 -9.28
N SER A 103 -7.75 -12.24 -8.64
CA SER A 103 -9.06 -11.98 -9.23
C SER A 103 -8.97 -10.95 -10.37
N SER A 104 -9.82 -11.10 -11.38
CA SER A 104 -10.05 -10.06 -12.41
C SER A 104 -10.81 -8.84 -11.88
N THR A 105 -11.28 -8.89 -10.64
CA THR A 105 -12.05 -7.84 -9.97
C THR A 105 -11.28 -7.30 -8.79
N LEU A 106 -11.09 -5.98 -8.76
CA LEU A 106 -10.55 -5.26 -7.60
C LEU A 106 -11.70 -4.75 -6.73
N LEU A 107 -11.76 -5.22 -5.49
CA LEU A 107 -12.69 -4.71 -4.48
C LEU A 107 -12.07 -3.51 -3.77
N LEU A 108 -12.83 -2.44 -3.62
CA LEU A 108 -12.40 -1.22 -2.93
C LEU A 108 -13.14 -1.09 -1.60
N GLY A 109 -12.38 -0.95 -0.52
CA GLY A 109 -12.87 -0.83 0.85
C GLY A 109 -13.77 -1.99 1.33
N PRO A 110 -13.50 -3.27 1.03
CA PRO A 110 -14.42 -4.38 1.38
C PRO A 110 -14.68 -4.51 2.88
N SER A 111 -13.78 -4.03 3.74
CA SER A 111 -13.99 -3.93 5.19
C SER A 111 -13.54 -2.59 5.77
N MET A 112 -13.47 -1.55 4.93
CA MET A 112 -13.02 -0.22 5.33
C MET A 112 -14.13 0.54 6.08
N SER A 113 -13.80 1.09 7.24
CA SER A 113 -14.63 2.08 7.94
C SER A 113 -14.17 3.47 7.54
N GLY A 114 -14.74 4.02 6.46
CA GLY A 114 -14.33 5.30 5.91
C GLY A 114 -14.77 5.53 4.47
N GLU A 115 -14.08 6.47 3.80
CA GLU A 115 -14.33 6.86 2.42
C GLU A 115 -13.03 6.80 1.61
N LEU A 116 -13.09 6.10 0.47
CA LEU A 116 -12.03 6.09 -0.54
C LEU A 116 -12.38 7.08 -1.65
N SER A 117 -11.68 8.22 -1.71
CA SER A 117 -12.00 9.27 -2.68
C SER A 117 -11.60 8.91 -4.11
N TYR A 118 -10.44 8.27 -4.30
CA TYR A 118 -9.99 7.82 -5.61
C TYR A 118 -8.93 6.72 -5.49
N LEU A 119 -8.76 5.95 -6.56
CA LEU A 119 -7.65 5.02 -6.77
C LEU A 119 -7.10 5.23 -8.20
N ARG A 120 -5.77 5.17 -8.35
CA ARG A 120 -5.10 5.12 -9.65
C ARG A 120 -4.09 3.99 -9.65
N VAL A 121 -4.06 3.23 -10.74
CA VAL A 121 -3.12 2.13 -10.96
C VAL A 121 -2.29 2.48 -12.19
N PHE A 122 -0.98 2.25 -12.11
CA PHE A 122 -0.03 2.48 -13.20
C PHE A 122 0.52 1.13 -13.67
N ASP A 123 0.80 1.02 -14.96
CA ASP A 123 1.35 -0.17 -15.61
C ASP A 123 2.87 -0.31 -15.43
N ARG A 124 3.48 0.61 -14.67
CA ARG A 124 4.90 0.62 -14.31
C ARG A 124 5.10 1.10 -12.88
N ALA A 125 6.24 0.76 -12.31
CA ALA A 125 6.72 1.40 -11.10
C ALA A 125 6.95 2.90 -11.35
N LEU A 126 6.40 3.73 -10.46
CA LEU A 126 6.67 5.16 -10.45
C LEU A 126 8.01 5.45 -9.76
N MET A 127 8.73 6.46 -10.24
CA MET A 127 9.81 7.05 -9.46
C MET A 127 9.24 7.73 -8.21
N VAL A 128 10.04 7.83 -7.14
CA VAL A 128 9.62 8.50 -5.89
C VAL A 128 9.14 9.94 -6.14
N LEU A 129 9.81 10.69 -7.02
CA LEU A 129 9.39 12.05 -7.40
C LEU A 129 8.04 12.07 -8.15
N GLU A 130 7.77 11.09 -9.00
CA GLU A 130 6.46 10.95 -9.67
C GLU A 130 5.37 10.64 -8.65
N ALA A 131 5.63 9.73 -7.71
CA ALA A 131 4.71 9.43 -6.63
C ALA A 131 4.41 10.67 -5.77
N LEU A 132 5.44 11.43 -5.36
CA LEU A 132 5.30 12.68 -4.61
C LEU A 132 4.44 13.72 -5.36
N THR A 133 4.76 13.98 -6.63
CA THR A 133 4.03 14.97 -7.45
C THR A 133 2.61 14.52 -7.81
N SER A 134 2.35 13.21 -7.82
CA SER A 134 1.01 12.67 -8.07
C SER A 134 0.05 12.93 -6.90
N GLN A 135 0.57 13.12 -5.69
CA GLN A 135 -0.23 13.41 -4.50
C GLN A 135 -0.63 14.89 -4.48
N ARG A 136 -1.86 15.14 -4.06
CA ARG A 136 -2.42 16.49 -3.85
C ARG A 136 -2.32 16.95 -2.40
N PHE A 137 -1.62 16.19 -1.55
CA PHE A 137 -1.51 16.51 -0.13
C PHE A 137 -0.87 17.91 0.05
N GLY A 138 -1.58 18.82 0.73
CA GLY A 138 -1.12 20.20 0.95
C GLY A 138 -1.30 21.17 -0.24
N ARG A 139 -1.92 20.78 -1.36
CA ARG A 139 -2.36 21.74 -2.37
C ARG A 139 -3.60 22.49 -1.85
N ILE A 140 -3.46 23.80 -1.65
CA ILE A 140 -4.58 24.72 -1.47
C ILE A 140 -5.20 24.90 -2.86
N GLU A 141 -6.47 24.54 -3.03
CA GLU A 141 -7.24 24.87 -4.24
C GLU A 141 -7.68 26.34 -4.23
#